data_AF-A0A935GTY1-F1
#
_entry.id   AF-A0A935GTY1-F1
#
_cell.length_a   1.000
_cell.length_b   1.000
_cell.length_c   1.000
_cell.angle_alpha   90.00
_cell.angle_beta   90.00
_cell.angle_gamma   90.00
#
_symmetry.space_group_name_H-M   'P 1'
#
loop_
_entity.id
_entity.type
_entity.pdbx_description
1 polymer ?
#
loop_
_entity_poly.entity_id
_entity_poly.type
_entity_poly.pdbx_seq_one_letter_code
_entity_poly.pdbx_strand_id
1 'polypeptide(L)' 'MNNVQPMVTTGQDEADTLVARLQKAGHGARQLQDGTWLAHRWGLSVHLPDITALRRFANNVLGGTKNV' A
#
# COMPACT_ATOMS: atom_id res chain seq x y z
N MET A 1 -17.61 -21.32 23.23
CA MET A 1 -17.08 -21.15 21.85
C MET A 1 -16.78 -19.67 21.68
N ASN A 2 -15.51 -19.28 21.73
CA ASN A 2 -15.11 -17.86 21.73
C ASN A 2 -15.07 -17.35 20.28
N ASN A 3 -16.07 -16.54 19.90
CA ASN A 3 -16.04 -15.76 18.67
C ASN A 3 -15.22 -14.49 18.91
N VAL A 4 -13.91 -14.58 18.73
CA VAL A 4 -13.04 -13.39 18.65
C VAL A 4 -13.04 -12.94 17.19
N GLN A 5 -14.06 -12.17 16.80
CA GLN A 5 -13.95 -11.39 15.57
C GLN A 5 -12.88 -10.31 15.80
N PRO A 6 -11.83 -10.20 14.98
CA PRO A 6 -10.90 -9.09 15.10
C PRO A 6 -11.65 -7.79 14.81
N MET A 7 -11.81 -6.97 15.84
CA MET A 7 -12.31 -5.60 15.75
C MET A 7 -11.31 -4.77 14.94
N VAL A 8 -11.73 -4.33 13.75
CA VAL A 8 -11.25 -3.15 13.03
C VAL A 8 -9.74 -3.14 12.71
N THR A 9 -9.37 -3.88 11.66
CA THR A 9 -8.12 -3.74 10.89
C THR A 9 -8.32 -2.89 9.63
N THR A 10 -9.32 -2.00 9.57
CA THR A 10 -9.68 -1.28 8.33
C THR A 10 -8.50 -0.58 7.66
N GLY A 11 -7.55 -0.05 8.43
CA GLY A 11 -6.31 0.51 7.87
C GLY A 11 -5.37 -0.55 7.29
N GLN A 12 -5.19 -1.68 7.96
CA GLN A 12 -4.32 -2.76 7.48
C GLN A 12 -4.92 -3.45 6.24
N ASP A 13 -6.22 -3.76 6.27
CA ASP A 13 -6.93 -4.36 5.13
C ASP A 13 -6.86 -3.47 3.87
N GLU A 14 -6.92 -2.16 4.07
CA GLU A 14 -6.73 -1.20 2.99
C GLU A 14 -5.29 -1.21 2.48
N ALA A 15 -4.29 -1.17 3.37
CA ALA A 15 -2.89 -1.20 2.98
C ALA A 15 -2.57 -2.47 2.19
N ASP A 16 -3.06 -3.63 2.63
CA ASP A 16 -2.89 -4.91 1.95
C ASP A 16 -3.53 -4.88 0.56
N THR A 17 -4.72 -4.28 0.45
CA THR A 17 -5.39 -4.07 -0.85
C THR A 17 -4.56 -3.17 -1.78
N LEU A 18 -3.97 -2.09 -1.27
CA LEU A 18 -3.13 -1.18 -2.04
C LEU A 18 -1.83 -1.86 -2.50
N VAL A 19 -1.19 -2.61 -1.61
CA VAL A 19 0.03 -3.40 -1.90
C VAL A 19 -0.26 -4.43 -3.00
N ALA A 20 -1.34 -5.19 -2.89
CA ALA A 20 -1.73 -6.18 -3.90
C ALA A 20 -1.97 -5.53 -5.27
N ARG A 21 -2.62 -4.36 -5.31
CA ARG A 21 -2.83 -3.61 -6.56
C ARG A 21 -1.52 -3.10 -7.15
N LEU A 22 -0.62 -2.57 -6.33
CA LEU A 22 0.72 -2.15 -6.74
C LEU A 22 1.51 -3.33 -7.34
N GLN A 23 1.49 -4.49 -6.67
CA GLN A 23 2.15 -5.71 -7.15
C GLN A 23 1.61 -6.16 -8.52
N LYS A 24 0.30 -6.13 -8.71
CA LYS A 24 -0.33 -6.44 -10.01
C LYS A 24 0.12 -5.48 -11.11
N ALA A 25 0.44 -4.24 -10.78
CA ALA A 25 1.00 -3.25 -11.71
C ALA A 25 2.53 -3.33 -11.87
N GLY A 26 3.21 -4.30 -11.23
CA GLY A 26 4.66 -4.46 -11.30
C GLY A 26 5.43 -3.60 -10.28
N HIS A 27 4.77 -3.15 -9.22
CA HIS A 27 5.33 -2.30 -8.18
C HIS A 27 5.32 -2.98 -6.81
N GLY A 28 6.34 -2.73 -5.99
CA GLY A 28 6.42 -3.28 -4.63
C GLY A 28 5.97 -2.26 -3.60
N ALA A 29 5.37 -2.70 -2.50
CA ALA A 29 5.25 -1.91 -1.29
C ALA A 29 5.33 -2.82 -0.06
N ARG A 30 6.03 -2.39 0.98
CA ARG A 30 6.11 -3.11 2.26
C ARG A 30 6.13 -2.12 3.42
N GLN A 31 5.54 -2.52 4.54
CA GLN A 31 5.65 -1.76 5.78
C GLN A 31 6.97 -2.07 6.48
N LEU A 32 7.58 -1.07 7.09
CA LEU A 32 8.76 -1.17 7.94
C LEU A 32 8.35 -1.26 9.41
N GLN A 33 9.28 -1.69 10.27
CA GLN A 33 9.01 -1.91 11.70
C GLN A 33 8.64 -0.63 12.46
N ASP A 34 9.00 0.54 11.93
CA ASP A 34 8.68 1.86 12.50
C ASP A 34 7.32 2.40 12.04
N GLY A 35 6.55 1.62 11.26
CA GLY A 35 5.24 2.00 10.74
C GLY A 35 5.28 2.75 9.40
N THR A 36 6.47 3.12 8.92
CA THR A 36 6.64 3.72 7.59
C THR A 36 6.49 2.66 6.48
N TRP A 37 6.29 3.11 5.26
CA TRP A 37 6.11 2.27 4.07
C TRP A 37 7.25 2.51 3.09
N LEU A 38 7.79 1.43 2.53
CA LEU A 38 8.76 1.48 1.44
C LEU A 38 8.07 1.00 0.17
N ALA A 39 7.88 1.90 -0.79
CA ALA A 39 7.34 1.58 -2.10
C ALA A 39 8.43 1.54 -3.18
N HIS A 40 8.30 0.65 -4.16
CA HIS A 40 9.25 0.42 -5.24
C HIS A 40 8.59 0.67 -6.59
N ARG A 41 9.17 1.58 -7.39
CA ARG A 41 8.73 1.90 -8.75
C ARG A 41 9.93 2.01 -9.68
N TRP A 42 10.01 1.12 -10.67
CA TRP A 42 11.02 1.15 -11.74
C TRP A 42 12.47 1.35 -11.24
N GLY A 43 12.85 0.61 -10.20
CA GLY A 43 14.20 0.69 -9.61
C GLY A 43 14.41 1.81 -8.58
N LEU A 44 13.40 2.65 -8.33
CA LEU A 44 13.42 3.65 -7.26
C LEU A 44 12.65 3.18 -6.04
N SER A 45 13.20 3.45 -4.87
CA SER A 45 12.57 3.21 -3.57
C SER A 45 12.12 4.54 -2.95
N VAL A 46 10.86 4.61 -2.55
CA VAL A 46 10.24 5.79 -1.95
C VAL A 46 9.82 5.46 -0.53
N HIS A 47 10.30 6.25 0.43
CA HIS A 47 9.87 6.17 1.82
C HIS A 47 8.60 6.99 1.99
N LEU A 48 7.60 6.38 2.61
CA LEU A 48 6.27 6.92 2.78
C LEU A 48 5.96 6.89 4.28
N PRO A 49 5.67 8.03 4.91
CA PRO A 49 5.59 8.12 6.37
C PRO A 49 4.41 7.34 6.96
N ASP A 50 3.32 7.17 6.21
CA ASP A 50 2.08 6.57 6.69
C ASP A 50 1.22 6.02 5.54
N ILE A 51 0.10 5.38 5.90
CA ILE A 51 -0.84 4.78 4.94
C ILE A 51 -1.48 5.79 3.98
N THR A 52 -1.66 7.06 4.39
CA THR A 52 -2.19 8.11 3.52
C THR A 52 -1.21 8.42 2.40
N ALA A 53 0.09 8.42 2.70
CA ALA A 53 1.14 8.57 1.70
C ALA A 53 1.18 7.36 0.75
N LEU A 54 1.02 6.13 1.27
CA LEU A 54 0.86 4.93 0.45
C LEU A 54 -0.36 5.01 -0.47
N ARG A 55 -1.52 5.47 0.02
CA ARG A 55 -2.73 5.65 -0.78
C ARG A 55 -2.50 6.66 -1.90
N ARG A 56 -1.86 7.80 -1.61
CA ARG A 56 -1.52 8.82 -2.63
C ARG A 56 -0.55 8.27 -3.67
N PHE A 57 0.47 7.56 -3.23
CA PHE A 57 1.43 6.90 -4.12
C PHE A 57 0.73 5.89 -5.03
N ALA A 58 -0.07 5.00 -4.45
CA ALA A 58 -0.84 4.01 -5.20
C ALA A 58 -1.81 4.66 -6.19
N ASN A 59 -2.50 5.73 -5.81
CA ASN A 59 -3.38 6.46 -6.72
C ASN A 59 -2.60 7.14 -7.86
N ASN A 60 -1.38 7.64 -7.62
CA ASN A 60 -0.54 8.20 -8.67
C ASN A 60 -0.05 7.13 -9.66
N VAL A 61 0.40 5.99 -9.12
CA VAL A 61 0.96 4.88 -9.89
C VAL A 61 -0.14 4.13 -10.67
N LEU A 62 -1.26 3.84 -10.02
CA LEU A 62 -2.38 3.10 -10.61
C LEU A 62 -3.34 3.99 -11.41
N GLY A 63 -3.35 5.31 -11.14
CA GLY A 63 -4.19 6.30 -11.82
C GLY A 63 -3.49 7.04 -12.97
N GLY A 64 -2.16 6.92 -13.08
CA GLY A 64 -1.39 7.42 -14.22
C GLY A 64 -1.63 6.66 -15.54
N THR A 65 -2.42 5.58 -15.53
CA THR A 65 -2.78 4.77 -16.70
C THR A 65 -4.13 5.13 -17.32
N LYS A 66 -4.70 6.30 -17.01
CA LYS A 66 -5.75 6.90 -17.85
C LYS A 66 -5.08 7.79 -18.90
N ASN A 67 -5.01 7.31 -20.14
CA ASN A 67 -4.51 7.97 -21.36
C ASN A 67 -2.98 7.99 -21.57
N VAL A 68 -2.45 6.89 -22.10
CA VAL A 68 -1.48 6.95 -23.19
C VAL A 68 -1.94 5.98 -24.28
#